data_AF-A0A4Q2Y631-F1
#
_entry.id   AF-A0A4Q2Y631-F1
#
_cell.length_a   1.000
_cell.length_b   1.000
_cell.length_c   1.000
_cell.angle_alpha   90.00
_cell.angle_beta   90.00
_cell.angle_gamma   90.00
#
_symmetry.space_group_name_H-M   'P 1'
#
loop_
_entity.id
_entity.type
_entity.pdbx_description
1 polymer ?
#
loop_
_entity_poly.entity_id
_entity_poly.type
_entity_poly.pdbx_seq_one_letter_code
_entity_poly.pdbx_strand_id
1 'polypeptide(L)'
;MTENLTARRLARSLVACLALSCSAAFSQPIQLHPDNGRYFLYRGKPVVLMGSTEHYGALINLDFDYIRYLDETRACGLNLVRIFTGTYRENAGAFNIPDNTLSPLSGRSVAPWKRTATAGAADGGNRFDLGQWDAAYFHRLRDFTSEASKRGIVVELTFFSSIYDDTLWALSPMNAANHINGVGAGGRIAAFSPTGDLLPFQKALARKCATELKDFDNVIYEICNEPYQAGISKTWENQIIDELVASEQGFPN
;
A
#
# COMPACT_ATOMS: atom_id res chain seq x y z
N MET A 1 49.20 -50.51 -49.48
CA MET A 1 48.94 -49.15 -49.00
C MET A 1 47.50 -49.10 -48.50
N THR A 2 47.34 -48.56 -47.29
CA THR A 2 46.10 -48.09 -46.62
C THR A 2 45.02 -49.10 -46.21
N GLU A 3 45.10 -49.44 -44.91
CA GLU A 3 44.00 -49.59 -43.93
C GLU A 3 43.00 -48.40 -44.00
N ASN A 4 41.76 -48.39 -43.49
CA ASN A 4 41.30 -48.89 -42.20
C ASN A 4 39.75 -48.95 -42.11
N LEU A 5 39.29 -49.81 -41.20
CA LEU A 5 37.90 -50.12 -40.86
C LEU A 5 37.18 -49.03 -40.02
N THR A 6 35.85 -49.18 -39.96
CA THR A 6 34.95 -48.90 -38.81
C THR A 6 34.67 -47.45 -38.38
N ALA A 7 33.37 -47.08 -38.41
CA ALA A 7 32.55 -46.88 -37.21
C ALA A 7 31.53 -45.73 -37.33
N ARG A 8 30.26 -46.09 -37.05
CA ARG A 8 29.33 -45.36 -36.17
C ARG A 8 28.56 -44.14 -36.73
N ARG A 9 27.24 -44.40 -36.77
CA ARG A 9 26.16 -43.63 -36.14
C ARG A 9 25.43 -42.61 -37.01
N LEU A 10 24.23 -43.03 -37.41
CA LEU A 10 22.98 -42.28 -37.25
C LEU A 10 23.16 -41.00 -36.41
N ALA A 11 23.06 -39.85 -37.05
CA ALA A 11 22.72 -38.60 -36.38
C ALA A 11 21.53 -37.99 -37.14
N ARG A 12 20.34 -38.34 -36.61
CA ARG A 12 19.07 -37.71 -36.94
C ARG A 12 19.24 -36.19 -36.86
N SER A 13 19.05 -35.51 -37.98
CA SER A 13 18.83 -34.07 -37.97
C SER A 13 17.42 -33.81 -37.44
N LEU A 14 17.29 -33.82 -36.11
CA LEU A 14 16.14 -33.23 -35.42
C LEU A 14 16.65 -31.93 -34.80
N VAL A 15 16.65 -30.86 -35.59
CA VAL A 15 16.73 -29.50 -35.05
C VAL A 15 15.36 -29.25 -34.42
N ALA A 16 15.19 -29.71 -33.18
CA ALA A 16 14.07 -29.30 -32.36
C ALA A 16 14.28 -27.82 -32.05
N CYS A 17 13.58 -26.96 -32.78
CA CYS A 17 13.35 -25.59 -32.36
C CYS A 17 12.57 -25.66 -31.05
N LEU A 18 13.27 -25.69 -29.91
CA LEU A 18 12.70 -25.22 -28.66
C LEU A 18 12.42 -23.74 -28.88
N ALA A 19 11.21 -23.42 -29.33
CA ALA A 19 10.61 -22.15 -29.01
C ALA A 19 10.55 -22.11 -27.48
N LEU A 20 11.58 -21.54 -26.86
CA LEU A 20 11.42 -20.94 -25.55
C LEU A 20 10.40 -19.84 -25.76
N SER A 21 9.13 -20.19 -25.56
CA SER A 21 8.12 -19.23 -25.17
C SER A 21 8.60 -18.65 -23.84
N CYS A 22 9.48 -17.65 -23.91
CA CYS A 22 9.49 -16.58 -22.92
C CYS A 22 8.12 -15.93 -23.05
N SER A 23 7.10 -16.59 -22.51
CA SER A 23 6.02 -15.86 -21.90
C SER A 23 6.74 -14.98 -20.91
N ALA A 24 6.89 -13.69 -21.25
CA ALA A 24 7.08 -12.68 -20.25
C ALA A 24 5.89 -12.89 -19.31
N ALA A 25 6.10 -13.67 -18.25
CA ALA A 25 5.12 -13.81 -17.22
C ALA A 25 4.95 -12.38 -16.74
N PHE A 26 3.84 -11.74 -17.11
CA PHE A 26 3.42 -10.52 -16.46
C PHE A 26 3.57 -10.81 -14.97
N SER A 27 4.38 -9.98 -14.32
CA SER A 27 4.79 -10.27 -12.96
C SER A 27 3.54 -10.35 -12.11
N GLN A 28 3.18 -11.57 -11.69
CA GLN A 28 1.96 -11.80 -10.96
C GLN A 28 2.09 -11.11 -9.60
N PRO A 29 1.00 -10.50 -9.07
CA PRO A 29 0.97 -10.01 -7.71
C PRO A 29 1.49 -11.06 -6.74
N ILE A 30 2.15 -10.59 -5.68
CA ILE A 30 2.47 -11.45 -4.55
C ILE A 30 1.19 -12.18 -4.09
N GLN A 31 1.30 -13.50 -3.97
CA GLN A 31 0.16 -14.36 -3.70
C GLN A 31 0.57 -15.51 -2.78
N LEU A 32 -0.39 -16.22 -2.20
CA LEU A 32 -0.10 -17.46 -1.49
C LEU A 32 0.50 -18.49 -2.45
N HIS A 33 1.50 -19.23 -1.99
CA HIS A 33 2.14 -20.24 -2.81
C HIS A 33 1.14 -21.38 -3.11
N PRO A 34 0.94 -21.77 -4.40
CA PRO A 34 -0.12 -22.70 -4.80
C PRO A 34 0.03 -24.10 -4.17
N ASP A 35 1.28 -24.59 -4.07
CA ASP A 35 1.54 -25.92 -3.48
C ASP A 35 1.66 -25.90 -1.94
N ASN A 36 1.84 -24.73 -1.33
CA ASN A 36 2.04 -24.61 0.11
C ASN A 36 1.61 -23.22 0.59
N GLY A 37 0.31 -23.06 0.85
CA GLY A 37 -0.30 -21.79 1.27
C GLY A 37 0.19 -21.21 2.62
N ARG A 38 1.23 -21.79 3.24
CA ARG A 38 1.95 -21.20 4.38
C ARG A 38 3.04 -20.20 3.96
N TYR A 39 3.40 -20.18 2.68
CA TYR A 39 4.40 -19.26 2.12
C TYR A 39 3.77 -18.38 1.05
N PHE A 40 4.43 -17.27 0.72
CA PHE A 40 4.10 -16.47 -0.45
C PHE A 40 4.91 -16.92 -1.66
N LEU A 41 4.37 -16.66 -2.86
CA LEU A 41 5.06 -16.72 -4.13
C LEU A 41 5.17 -15.29 -4.67
N TYR A 42 6.38 -14.84 -4.96
CA TYR A 42 6.63 -13.52 -5.55
C TYR A 42 7.64 -13.65 -6.68
N ARG A 43 7.28 -13.17 -7.88
CA ARG A 43 8.12 -13.26 -9.10
C ARG A 43 8.64 -14.67 -9.37
N GLY A 44 7.78 -15.66 -9.20
CA GLY A 44 8.07 -17.08 -9.42
C GLY A 44 8.96 -17.74 -8.36
N LYS A 45 9.21 -17.09 -7.22
CA LYS A 45 10.02 -17.62 -6.13
C LYS A 45 9.21 -17.69 -4.83
N PRO A 46 9.27 -18.82 -4.09
CA PRO A 46 8.79 -18.86 -2.71
C PRO A 46 9.51 -17.78 -1.90
N VAL A 47 8.77 -17.03 -1.09
CA VAL A 47 9.31 -15.91 -0.31
C VAL A 47 8.73 -15.90 1.10
N VAL A 48 9.60 -15.57 2.06
CA VAL A 48 9.20 -15.14 3.41
C VAL A 48 9.33 -13.63 3.44
N LEU A 49 8.28 -12.94 3.88
CA LEU A 49 8.30 -11.50 4.06
C LEU A 49 8.97 -11.17 5.39
N MET A 50 10.04 -10.41 5.33
CA MET A 50 10.85 -9.97 6.45
C MET A 50 11.02 -8.46 6.36
N GLY A 51 10.57 -7.75 7.39
CA GLY A 51 10.60 -6.29 7.43
C GLY A 51 11.06 -5.77 8.79
N SER A 52 11.46 -4.51 8.79
CA SER A 52 11.56 -3.63 9.95
C SER A 52 10.71 -2.42 9.59
N THR A 53 9.51 -2.37 10.14
CA THR A 53 8.43 -1.54 9.62
C THR A 53 8.10 -0.36 10.52
N GLU A 54 9.08 0.24 11.18
CA GLU A 54 8.89 1.39 12.08
C GLU A 54 8.52 2.70 11.35
N HIS A 55 8.85 2.81 10.07
CA HIS A 55 8.68 4.04 9.29
C HIS A 55 7.30 4.16 8.62
N TYR A 56 6.23 3.96 9.40
CA TYR A 56 4.83 3.97 8.94
C TYR A 56 4.44 5.23 8.13
N GLY A 57 5.04 6.37 8.45
CA GLY A 57 4.76 7.64 7.78
C GLY A 57 5.61 7.91 6.54
N ALA A 58 6.39 6.95 6.03
CA ALA A 58 7.31 7.18 4.90
C ALA A 58 6.64 7.76 3.64
N LEU A 59 5.36 7.40 3.42
CA LEU A 59 4.56 7.97 2.34
C LEU A 59 4.07 9.39 2.66
N ILE A 60 3.54 9.61 3.86
CA ILE A 60 2.79 10.82 4.20
C ILE A 60 3.66 11.97 4.72
N ASN A 61 4.87 11.66 5.17
CA ASN A 61 5.85 12.64 5.64
C ASN A 61 6.67 13.15 4.46
N LEU A 62 6.49 14.43 4.12
CA LEU A 62 7.16 15.06 2.98
C LEU A 62 8.66 15.28 3.19
N ASP A 63 9.13 15.21 4.43
CA ASP A 63 10.56 15.31 4.76
C ASP A 63 11.25 13.94 4.81
N PHE A 64 10.49 12.84 4.67
CA PHE A 64 11.05 11.50 4.70
C PHE A 64 11.64 11.11 3.34
N ASP A 65 12.93 10.78 3.34
CA ASP A 65 13.66 10.23 2.19
C ASP A 65 13.41 8.72 2.10
N TYR A 66 12.33 8.35 1.42
CA TYR A 66 12.01 6.93 1.23
C TYR A 66 12.99 6.21 0.30
N ILE A 67 13.75 6.91 -0.56
CA ILE A 67 14.74 6.26 -1.41
C ILE A 67 15.85 5.68 -0.53
N ARG A 68 16.40 6.51 0.35
CA ARG A 68 17.41 6.07 1.31
C ARG A 68 16.89 4.95 2.21
N TYR A 69 15.65 5.06 2.70
CA TYR A 69 15.04 3.99 3.51
C TYR A 69 14.92 2.67 2.75
N LEU A 70 14.46 2.69 1.49
CA LEU A 70 14.32 1.48 0.68
C LEU A 70 15.68 0.89 0.30
N ASP A 71 16.70 1.72 0.03
CA ASP A 71 18.08 1.27 -0.18
C ASP A 71 18.63 0.54 1.06
N GLU A 72 18.44 1.12 2.24
CA GLU A 72 18.89 0.51 3.51
C GLU A 72 18.12 -0.78 3.81
N THR A 73 16.80 -0.78 3.61
CA THR A 73 15.95 -1.98 3.76
C THR A 73 16.50 -3.11 2.90
N ARG A 74 16.81 -2.82 1.63
CA ARG A 74 17.39 -3.81 0.72
C ARG A 74 18.80 -4.25 1.12
N ALA A 75 19.64 -3.33 1.60
CA ALA A 75 21.01 -3.61 2.05
C ALA A 75 21.02 -4.54 3.27
N CYS A 76 20.07 -4.36 4.19
CA CYS A 76 19.85 -5.24 5.34
C CYS A 76 19.22 -6.60 5.00
N GLY A 77 18.89 -6.85 3.72
CA GLY A 77 18.27 -8.10 3.28
C GLY A 77 16.78 -8.23 3.62
N LEU A 78 16.14 -7.13 3.99
CA LEU A 78 14.70 -7.06 4.22
C LEU A 78 13.95 -6.86 2.89
N ASN A 79 12.69 -7.29 2.83
CA ASN A 79 11.87 -7.29 1.62
C ASN A 79 10.41 -6.89 1.85
N LEU A 80 10.08 -6.34 3.02
CA LEU A 80 8.76 -5.83 3.36
C LEU A 80 8.89 -4.47 4.05
N VAL A 81 8.08 -3.51 3.59
CA VAL A 81 7.84 -2.24 4.28
C VAL A 81 6.34 -2.04 4.47
N ARG A 82 5.95 -1.38 5.56
CA ARG A 82 4.55 -1.05 5.86
C ARG A 82 4.38 0.46 5.96
N ILE A 83 3.37 0.99 5.28
CA ILE A 83 3.11 2.44 5.19
C ILE A 83 1.62 2.76 5.30
N PHE A 84 1.31 3.94 5.83
CA PHE A 84 -0.06 4.41 6.00
C PHE A 84 -0.46 5.36 4.88
N THR A 85 -1.72 5.28 4.47
CA THR A 85 -2.28 6.10 3.39
C THR A 85 -2.57 7.56 3.79
N GLY A 86 -2.40 7.95 5.05
CA GLY A 86 -2.65 9.33 5.51
C GLY A 86 -4.09 9.64 5.91
N THR A 87 -4.93 8.61 6.06
CA THR A 87 -6.23 8.71 6.77
C THR A 87 -6.06 8.86 8.29
N TYR A 88 -4.89 8.40 8.78
CA TYR A 88 -4.43 8.44 10.16
C TYR A 88 -3.01 9.01 10.18
N ARG A 89 -2.75 9.89 11.16
CA ARG A 89 -1.44 10.45 11.50
C ARG A 89 -1.42 10.75 12.98
N GLU A 90 -0.23 10.96 13.51
CA GLU A 90 0.02 11.14 14.93
C GLU A 90 0.42 12.58 15.27
N ASN A 91 0.23 12.95 16.53
CA ASN A 91 0.71 14.21 17.08
C ASN A 91 2.13 14.07 17.64
N ALA A 92 2.81 15.20 17.82
CA ALA A 92 4.17 15.21 18.32
C ALA A 92 4.22 14.60 19.74
N GLY A 93 5.16 13.68 19.96
CA GLY A 93 5.30 12.96 21.23
C GLY A 93 4.36 11.77 21.42
N ALA A 94 3.51 11.44 20.41
CA ALA A 94 2.68 10.24 20.44
C ALA A 94 3.54 9.01 20.80
N PHE A 95 3.04 8.24 21.77
CA PHE A 95 3.67 7.00 22.25
C PHE A 95 5.12 7.13 22.75
N ASN A 96 5.60 8.36 23.00
CA ASN A 96 7.01 8.64 23.33
C ASN A 96 8.01 8.14 22.27
N ILE A 97 7.59 8.06 21.00
CA ILE A 97 8.45 7.62 19.92
C ILE A 97 9.28 8.81 19.41
N PRO A 98 10.62 8.78 19.52
CA PRO A 98 11.46 9.80 18.92
C PRO A 98 11.41 9.72 17.39
N ASP A 99 11.43 10.87 16.72
CA ASP A 99 11.45 10.98 15.25
C ASP A 99 10.36 10.16 14.54
N ASN A 100 9.18 10.07 15.16
CA ASN A 100 8.04 9.33 14.65
C ASN A 100 7.62 9.83 13.25
N THR A 101 7.87 9.01 12.23
CA THR A 101 7.58 9.39 10.84
C THR A 101 6.09 9.59 10.59
N LEU A 102 5.22 8.97 11.40
CA LEU A 102 3.77 9.12 11.34
C LEU A 102 3.26 10.40 12.02
N SER A 103 4.16 11.19 12.63
CA SER A 103 3.91 12.55 13.10
C SER A 103 4.74 13.60 12.33
N PRO A 104 4.41 13.88 11.05
CA PRO A 104 5.11 14.91 10.30
C PRO A 104 4.94 16.29 10.94
N LEU A 105 5.93 17.16 10.73
CA LEU A 105 5.86 18.56 11.12
C LEU A 105 4.66 19.27 10.47
N SER A 106 4.21 20.38 11.06
CA SER A 106 3.10 21.17 10.50
C SER A 106 3.42 21.61 9.06
N GLY A 107 2.44 21.45 8.16
CA GLY A 107 2.61 21.71 6.72
C GLY A 107 3.49 20.70 5.98
N ARG A 108 4.02 19.67 6.65
CA ARG A 108 4.90 18.64 6.06
C ARG A 108 4.23 17.27 5.94
N SER A 109 2.92 17.20 6.14
CA SER A 109 2.12 15.99 5.86
C SER A 109 1.33 16.12 4.57
N VAL A 110 1.21 15.03 3.83
CA VAL A 110 0.28 14.87 2.71
C VAL A 110 -0.79 13.81 3.04
N ALA A 111 -1.97 13.95 2.44
CA ALA A 111 -3.08 13.02 2.57
C ALA A 111 -3.70 12.74 1.18
N PRO A 112 -4.56 11.72 1.03
CA PRO A 112 -5.13 11.37 -0.29
C PRO A 112 -6.05 12.44 -0.88
N TRP A 113 -6.66 13.26 -0.02
CA TRP A 113 -7.64 14.24 -0.41
C TRP A 113 -7.02 15.61 -0.60
N LYS A 114 -7.53 16.33 -1.60
CA LYS A 114 -7.07 17.66 -1.96
C LYS A 114 -7.45 18.68 -0.87
N ARG A 115 -6.55 19.62 -0.59
CA ARG A 115 -6.89 20.80 0.20
C ARG A 115 -7.66 21.84 -0.61
N THR A 116 -8.62 22.48 0.05
CA THR A 116 -9.43 23.58 -0.47
C THR A 116 -8.72 24.93 -0.28
N ALA A 117 -9.40 26.02 -0.62
CA ALA A 117 -8.98 27.38 -0.25
C ALA A 117 -9.42 27.79 1.17
N THR A 118 -10.25 26.98 1.84
CA THR A 118 -10.81 27.30 3.15
C THR A 118 -9.83 26.91 4.24
N ALA A 119 -9.33 27.89 5.00
CA ALA A 119 -8.43 27.65 6.14
C ALA A 119 -9.13 26.92 7.31
N GLY A 120 -8.33 26.37 8.22
CA GLY A 120 -8.81 25.92 9.54
C GLY A 120 -8.91 24.41 9.71
N ALA A 121 -8.06 23.64 9.02
CA ALA A 121 -7.78 22.26 9.44
C ALA A 121 -6.91 22.27 10.71
N ALA A 122 -7.05 21.26 11.55
CA ALA A 122 -6.35 21.16 12.84
C ALA A 122 -4.82 21.06 12.71
N ASP A 123 -4.31 20.68 11.54
CA ASP A 123 -2.88 20.63 11.24
C ASP A 123 -2.26 21.99 10.87
N GLY A 124 -3.07 23.06 10.92
CA GLY A 124 -2.70 24.43 10.57
C GLY A 124 -2.89 24.76 9.09
N GLY A 125 -3.30 23.80 8.27
CA GLY A 125 -3.53 23.99 6.84
C GLY A 125 -4.98 24.35 6.47
N ASN A 126 -5.23 24.35 5.15
CA ASN A 126 -6.59 24.43 4.63
C ASN A 126 -7.32 23.10 4.78
N ARG A 127 -8.64 23.18 4.93
CA ARG A 127 -9.56 22.05 4.99
C ARG A 127 -9.53 21.23 3.71
N PHE A 128 -9.79 19.93 3.82
CA PHE A 128 -9.86 18.98 2.72
C PHE A 128 -11.21 19.00 2.01
N ASP A 129 -11.21 18.53 0.76
CA ASP A 129 -12.41 18.07 0.05
C ASP A 129 -12.29 16.56 -0.16
N LEU A 130 -13.06 15.78 0.60
CA LEU A 130 -13.05 14.32 0.52
C LEU A 130 -13.54 13.78 -0.83
N GLY A 131 -14.21 14.61 -1.63
CA GLY A 131 -14.64 14.29 -3.00
C GLY A 131 -13.56 14.53 -4.07
N GLN A 132 -12.42 15.14 -3.72
CA GLN A 132 -11.35 15.45 -4.66
C GLN A 132 -10.02 14.82 -4.22
N TRP A 133 -9.34 14.18 -5.16
CA TRP A 133 -8.04 13.57 -4.95
C TRP A 133 -6.90 14.58 -5.08
N ASP A 134 -5.88 14.45 -4.23
CA ASP A 134 -4.61 15.13 -4.41
C ASP A 134 -3.74 14.34 -5.41
N ALA A 135 -3.57 14.91 -6.61
CA ALA A 135 -2.77 14.28 -7.66
C ALA A 135 -1.29 14.10 -7.26
N ALA A 136 -0.74 15.00 -6.44
CA ALA A 136 0.64 14.89 -5.96
C ALA A 136 0.80 13.74 -4.96
N TYR A 137 -0.19 13.52 -4.09
CA TYR A 137 -0.22 12.35 -3.20
C TYR A 137 -0.17 11.05 -4.01
N PHE A 138 -1.06 10.89 -4.99
CA PHE A 138 -1.12 9.64 -5.75
C PHE A 138 0.09 9.45 -6.67
N HIS A 139 0.71 10.54 -7.15
CA HIS A 139 2.00 10.46 -7.81
C HIS A 139 3.08 9.91 -6.86
N ARG A 140 3.17 10.46 -5.64
CA ARG A 140 4.12 9.99 -4.61
C ARG A 140 3.88 8.53 -4.22
N LEU A 141 2.63 8.09 -4.11
CA LEU A 141 2.28 6.69 -3.84
C LEU A 141 2.81 5.75 -4.95
N ARG A 142 2.56 6.09 -6.21
CA ARG A 142 3.06 5.28 -7.34
C ARG A 142 4.59 5.27 -7.42
N ASP A 143 5.22 6.41 -7.15
CA ASP A 143 6.68 6.52 -7.13
C ASP A 143 7.30 5.66 -6.02
N PHE A 144 6.79 5.77 -4.78
CA PHE A 144 7.22 4.93 -3.65
C PHE A 144 7.10 3.43 -4.00
N THR A 145 5.94 2.99 -4.50
CA THR A 145 5.71 1.58 -4.83
C THR A 145 6.64 1.11 -5.96
N SER A 146 6.89 1.96 -6.96
CA SER A 146 7.84 1.67 -8.05
C SER A 146 9.27 1.51 -7.53
N GLU A 147 9.71 2.42 -6.66
CA GLU A 147 11.04 2.40 -6.08
C GLU A 147 11.25 1.18 -5.16
N ALA A 148 10.23 0.79 -4.40
CA ALA A 148 10.23 -0.45 -3.65
C ALA A 148 10.32 -1.68 -4.57
N SER A 149 9.55 -1.69 -5.66
CA SER A 149 9.51 -2.80 -6.64
C SER A 149 10.86 -3.03 -7.33
N LYS A 150 11.59 -1.96 -7.66
CA LYS A 150 12.95 -2.00 -8.22
C LYS A 150 13.95 -2.71 -7.29
N ARG A 151 13.68 -2.68 -5.98
CA ARG A 151 14.50 -3.31 -4.94
C ARG A 151 13.99 -4.69 -4.53
N GLY A 152 12.86 -5.15 -5.10
CA GLY A 152 12.21 -6.40 -4.71
C GLY A 152 11.57 -6.34 -3.32
N ILE A 153 11.15 -5.14 -2.90
CA ILE A 153 10.47 -4.88 -1.64
C ILE A 153 8.97 -4.85 -1.89
N VAL A 154 8.23 -5.64 -1.10
CA VAL A 154 6.77 -5.61 -1.03
C VAL A 154 6.35 -4.46 -0.12
N VAL A 155 5.31 -3.75 -0.54
CA VAL A 155 4.69 -2.64 0.19
C VAL A 155 3.38 -3.12 0.77
N GLU A 156 3.30 -3.20 2.09
CA GLU A 156 2.06 -3.32 2.82
C GLU A 156 1.45 -1.92 3.00
N LEU A 157 0.33 -1.66 2.31
CA LEU A 157 -0.37 -0.38 2.33
C LEU A 157 -1.55 -0.42 3.29
N THR A 158 -1.42 0.27 4.41
CA THR A 158 -2.43 0.36 5.47
C THR A 158 -3.43 1.48 5.16
N PHE A 159 -4.68 1.11 4.90
CA PHE A 159 -5.73 2.06 4.57
C PHE A 159 -6.21 2.86 5.77
N PHE A 160 -6.47 2.20 6.90
CA PHE A 160 -7.09 2.81 8.07
C PHE A 160 -6.41 2.34 9.36
N SER A 161 -6.77 2.95 10.48
CA SER A 161 -6.28 2.58 11.81
C SER A 161 -7.36 2.82 12.83
N SER A 162 -7.34 2.03 13.91
CA SER A 162 -7.92 2.47 15.18
C SER A 162 -7.44 3.88 15.50
N ILE A 163 -8.39 4.74 15.86
CA ILE A 163 -8.14 6.13 16.24
C ILE A 163 -8.22 6.17 17.77
N TYR A 164 -7.06 6.09 18.40
CA TYR A 164 -6.92 5.74 19.81
C TYR A 164 -7.52 6.78 20.75
N ASP A 165 -7.43 8.06 20.41
CA ASP A 165 -8.00 9.15 21.20
C ASP A 165 -8.46 10.32 20.32
N ASP A 166 -9.12 11.29 20.97
CA ASP A 166 -9.70 12.45 20.28
C ASP A 166 -8.64 13.45 19.80
N THR A 167 -7.42 13.43 20.35
CA THR A 167 -6.31 14.27 19.90
C THR A 167 -5.76 13.80 18.56
N LEU A 168 -5.71 12.47 18.34
CA LEU A 168 -5.39 11.88 17.06
C LEU A 168 -6.56 12.05 16.07
N TRP A 169 -7.79 11.89 16.53
CA TRP A 169 -8.97 12.16 15.71
C TRP A 169 -9.03 13.60 15.21
N ALA A 170 -8.62 14.57 16.03
CA ALA A 170 -8.58 15.97 15.66
C ALA A 170 -7.71 16.22 14.42
N LEU A 171 -6.70 15.38 14.15
CA LEU A 171 -5.81 15.50 12.99
C LEU A 171 -6.30 14.74 11.75
N SER A 172 -7.29 13.87 11.87
CA SER A 172 -7.74 13.05 10.73
C SER A 172 -8.38 13.93 9.64
N PRO A 173 -8.05 13.73 8.35
CA PRO A 173 -8.77 14.39 7.27
C PRO A 173 -10.27 14.08 7.25
N MET A 174 -10.69 12.96 7.86
CA MET A 174 -12.09 12.53 7.95
C MET A 174 -12.85 13.15 9.13
N ASN A 175 -12.19 13.96 9.96
CA ASN A 175 -12.85 14.72 11.01
C ASN A 175 -13.65 15.87 10.39
N ALA A 176 -14.92 16.02 10.76
CA ALA A 176 -15.83 17.05 10.25
C ALA A 176 -15.25 18.50 10.32
N ALA A 177 -14.36 18.78 11.27
CA ALA A 177 -13.69 20.08 11.38
C ALA A 177 -12.64 20.33 10.28
N ASN A 178 -12.10 19.26 9.68
CA ASN A 178 -10.96 19.30 8.77
C ASN A 178 -11.36 19.25 7.30
N HIS A 179 -12.64 19.06 6.96
CA HIS A 179 -13.10 19.01 5.58
C HIS A 179 -14.41 19.77 5.36
N ILE A 180 -14.82 19.95 4.10
CA ILE A 180 -16.02 20.73 3.74
C ILE A 180 -17.26 19.87 3.43
N ASN A 181 -17.11 18.55 3.46
CA ASN A 181 -18.12 17.60 2.94
C ASN A 181 -19.34 17.34 3.84
N GLY A 182 -19.41 17.91 5.05
CA GLY A 182 -20.60 17.81 5.92
C GLY A 182 -20.89 16.41 6.49
N VAL A 183 -19.87 15.56 6.59
CA VAL A 183 -19.92 14.18 7.14
C VAL A 183 -19.00 14.03 8.35
N GLY A 184 -19.02 12.89 9.04
CA GLY A 184 -18.07 12.59 10.11
C GLY A 184 -18.39 13.25 11.46
N ALA A 185 -19.61 13.75 11.64
CA ALA A 185 -20.06 14.40 12.88
C ALA A 185 -20.15 13.44 14.09
N GLY A 186 -20.23 12.13 13.84
CA GLY A 186 -20.28 11.10 14.88
C GLY A 186 -18.96 10.86 15.63
N GLY A 187 -17.89 11.56 15.26
CA GLY A 187 -16.58 11.45 15.90
C GLY A 187 -15.87 10.12 15.63
N ARG A 188 -14.72 9.90 16.29
CA ARG A 188 -13.84 8.74 16.04
C ARG A 188 -14.52 7.38 16.22
N ILE A 189 -15.47 7.26 17.15
CA ILE A 189 -16.17 6.00 17.44
C ILE A 189 -17.05 5.60 16.25
N ALA A 190 -17.67 6.57 15.59
CA ALA A 190 -18.55 6.32 14.44
C ALA A 190 -17.80 6.37 13.09
N ALA A 191 -16.51 6.73 13.08
CA ALA A 191 -15.75 6.95 11.86
C ALA A 191 -15.73 5.70 10.95
N PHE A 192 -15.75 4.50 11.54
CA PHE A 192 -15.72 3.22 10.83
C PHE A 192 -17.02 2.42 11.01
N SER A 193 -18.15 3.11 10.92
CA SER A 193 -19.47 2.49 10.95
C SER A 193 -19.83 1.90 9.57
N PRO A 194 -20.39 0.67 9.48
CA PRO A 194 -20.85 0.06 8.23
C PRO A 194 -22.08 0.75 7.63
N THR A 195 -22.68 1.71 8.35
CA THR A 195 -23.78 2.57 7.90
C THR A 195 -23.44 4.05 8.05
N GLY A 196 -22.16 4.37 8.31
CA GLY A 196 -21.69 5.73 8.52
C GLY A 196 -21.61 6.54 7.22
N ASP A 197 -21.70 7.86 7.35
CA ASP A 197 -21.62 8.80 6.24
C ASP A 197 -20.19 8.95 5.65
N LEU A 198 -19.16 8.51 6.38
CA LEU A 198 -17.77 8.43 5.92
C LEU A 198 -17.47 7.20 5.06
N LEU A 199 -18.27 6.13 5.16
CA LEU A 199 -18.03 4.87 4.45
C LEU A 199 -17.89 5.05 2.93
N PRO A 200 -18.72 5.87 2.23
CA PRO A 200 -18.55 6.08 0.80
C PRO A 200 -17.18 6.67 0.43
N PHE A 201 -16.62 7.56 1.25
CA PHE A 201 -15.30 8.15 1.01
C PHE A 201 -14.16 7.16 1.29
N GLN A 202 -14.34 6.30 2.30
CA GLN A 202 -13.40 5.23 2.64
C GLN A 202 -13.33 4.18 1.53
N LYS A 203 -14.49 3.74 1.02
CA LYS A 203 -14.58 2.88 -0.17
C LYS A 203 -13.96 3.53 -1.40
N ALA A 204 -14.25 4.81 -1.63
CA ALA A 204 -13.67 5.55 -2.75
C ALA A 204 -12.13 5.61 -2.67
N LEU A 205 -11.56 5.74 -1.47
CA LEU A 205 -10.11 5.70 -1.27
C LEU A 205 -9.54 4.32 -1.57
N ALA A 206 -10.16 3.25 -1.07
CA ALA A 206 -9.75 1.88 -1.32
C ALA A 206 -9.71 1.58 -2.84
N ARG A 207 -10.82 1.86 -3.53
CA ARG A 207 -10.92 1.75 -5.00
C ARG A 207 -9.88 2.60 -5.73
N LYS A 208 -9.65 3.83 -5.26
CA LYS A 208 -8.68 4.75 -5.88
C LYS A 208 -7.26 4.20 -5.76
N CYS A 209 -6.84 3.74 -4.58
CA CYS A 209 -5.52 3.12 -4.40
C CYS A 209 -5.38 1.85 -5.25
N ALA A 210 -6.39 0.97 -5.26
CA ALA A 210 -6.38 -0.23 -6.11
C ALA A 210 -6.18 0.14 -7.59
N THR A 211 -6.91 1.15 -8.08
CA THR A 211 -6.78 1.62 -9.47
C THR A 211 -5.39 2.22 -9.76
N GLU A 212 -4.84 3.01 -8.85
CA GLU A 212 -3.53 3.64 -9.01
C GLU A 212 -2.37 2.65 -8.93
N LEU A 213 -2.59 1.51 -8.27
CA LEU A 213 -1.60 0.48 -8.03
C LEU A 213 -1.82 -0.81 -8.84
N LYS A 214 -2.80 -0.83 -9.74
CA LYS A 214 -3.21 -2.01 -10.53
C LYS A 214 -2.10 -2.67 -11.35
N ASP A 215 -1.05 -1.93 -11.70
CA ASP A 215 0.06 -2.41 -12.54
C ASP A 215 1.28 -2.83 -11.70
N PHE A 216 1.15 -2.81 -10.36
CA PHE A 216 2.22 -3.20 -9.43
C PHE A 216 1.98 -4.60 -8.87
N ASP A 217 3.05 -5.39 -8.84
CA ASP A 217 3.05 -6.77 -8.36
C ASP A 217 3.45 -6.91 -6.88
N ASN A 218 3.88 -5.81 -6.27
CA ASN A 218 4.56 -5.78 -4.98
C ASN A 218 3.73 -5.08 -3.89
N VAL A 219 2.40 -5.22 -3.92
CA VAL A 219 1.50 -4.56 -2.96
C VAL A 219 0.67 -5.59 -2.21
N ILE A 220 0.56 -5.40 -0.89
CA ILE A 220 -0.41 -6.06 -0.03
C ILE A 220 -1.26 -4.96 0.63
N TYR A 221 -2.59 -5.11 0.64
CA TYR A 221 -3.46 -4.17 1.33
C TYR A 221 -3.76 -4.63 2.75
N GLU A 222 -3.50 -3.76 3.72
CA GLU A 222 -4.00 -3.91 5.08
C GLU A 222 -5.20 -2.98 5.27
N ILE A 223 -6.36 -3.56 5.60
CA ILE A 223 -7.62 -2.81 5.71
C ILE A 223 -7.55 -1.84 6.88
N CYS A 224 -7.19 -2.31 8.06
CA CYS A 224 -7.15 -1.49 9.26
C CYS A 224 -6.07 -1.97 10.21
N ASN A 225 -5.26 -1.04 10.69
CA ASN A 225 -4.38 -1.25 11.83
C ASN A 225 -5.22 -1.40 13.12
N GLU A 226 -4.95 -2.48 13.85
CA GLU A 226 -5.51 -2.79 15.18
C GLU A 226 -7.02 -2.54 15.35
N PRO A 227 -7.91 -3.06 14.49
CA PRO A 227 -9.35 -2.78 14.54
C PRO A 227 -10.01 -3.15 15.88
N TYR A 228 -9.42 -4.10 16.61
CA TYR A 228 -9.87 -4.54 17.93
C TYR A 228 -9.74 -3.46 19.02
N GLN A 229 -8.81 -2.50 18.90
CA GLN A 229 -8.59 -1.46 19.91
C GLN A 229 -9.76 -0.47 19.99
N ALA A 230 -10.35 -0.12 18.85
CA ALA A 230 -11.48 0.80 18.75
C ALA A 230 -12.84 0.09 18.56
N GLY A 231 -12.87 -1.26 18.64
CA GLY A 231 -14.10 -2.03 18.42
C GLY A 231 -14.66 -1.87 17.00
N ILE A 232 -13.79 -1.68 16.01
CA ILE A 232 -14.20 -1.54 14.61
C ILE A 232 -14.85 -2.83 14.15
N SER A 233 -16.03 -2.71 13.55
CA SER A 233 -16.81 -3.89 13.18
C SER A 233 -16.23 -4.61 11.97
N LYS A 234 -16.22 -5.95 12.02
CA LYS A 234 -15.89 -6.78 10.85
C LYS A 234 -16.78 -6.50 9.65
N THR A 235 -18.04 -6.08 9.87
CA THR A 235 -18.94 -5.71 8.79
C THR A 235 -18.41 -4.52 7.99
N TRP A 236 -17.86 -3.52 8.66
CA TRP A 236 -17.22 -2.39 7.98
C TRP A 236 -15.95 -2.83 7.24
N GLU A 237 -15.09 -3.64 7.86
CA GLU A 237 -13.87 -4.16 7.21
C GLU A 237 -14.21 -4.96 5.95
N ASN A 238 -15.20 -5.86 6.03
CA ASN A 238 -15.68 -6.65 4.90
C ASN A 238 -16.19 -5.76 3.76
N GLN A 239 -16.86 -4.65 4.07
CA GLN A 239 -17.35 -3.74 3.03
C GLN A 239 -16.21 -3.01 2.29
N ILE A 240 -15.07 -2.77 2.94
CA ILE A 240 -13.86 -2.26 2.27
C ILE A 240 -13.23 -3.37 1.42
N ILE A 241 -13.16 -4.60 1.93
CA ILE A 241 -12.66 -5.76 1.18
C ILE A 241 -13.52 -6.00 -0.07
N ASP A 242 -14.84 -5.98 0.05
CA ASP A 242 -15.78 -6.15 -1.07
C ASP A 242 -15.56 -5.08 -2.15
N GLU A 243 -15.28 -3.83 -1.75
CA GLU A 243 -14.96 -2.75 -2.68
C GLU A 243 -13.62 -2.99 -3.41
N LEU A 244 -12.59 -3.47 -2.71
CA LEU A 244 -11.31 -3.84 -3.33
C LEU A 244 -11.49 -4.98 -4.33
N VAL A 245 -12.14 -6.07 -3.91
CA VAL A 245 -12.42 -7.23 -4.78
C VAL A 245 -13.21 -6.80 -6.02
N ALA A 246 -14.26 -5.97 -5.85
CA ALA A 246 -15.02 -5.47 -6.97
C ALA A 246 -14.19 -4.56 -7.90
N SER A 247 -13.29 -3.76 -7.35
CA SER A 247 -12.39 -2.90 -8.12
C SER A 247 -11.40 -3.71 -8.97
N GLU A 248 -10.90 -4.82 -8.44
CA GLU A 248 -9.86 -5.65 -9.06
C GLU A 248 -10.39 -6.65 -10.09
N GLN A 249 -11.70 -6.94 -10.13
CA GLN A 249 -12.30 -7.94 -11.03
C GLN A 249 -12.00 -7.77 -12.53
N GLY A 250 -11.53 -6.60 -12.97
CA GLY A 250 -11.14 -6.33 -14.37
C GLY A 250 -9.68 -5.92 -14.55
N PHE A 251 -8.85 -6.06 -13.52
CA PHE A 251 -7.43 -5.71 -13.62
C PHE A 251 -6.67 -6.75 -14.45
N PRO A 252 -5.59 -6.33 -15.13
CA PRO A 252 -4.84 -7.22 -16.01
C PRO A 252 -4.11 -8.35 -15.24
N ASN A 253 -3.87 -8.16 -13.94
CA ASN A 253 -3.27 -9.14 -13.04
C ASN A 253 -3.93 -9.06 -11.66
#